data_AF-A0A316UPF0-F1
#
_entry.id   AF-A0A316UPF0-F1
#
_cell.length_a   1.000
_cell.length_b   1.000
_cell.length_c   1.000
_cell.angle_alpha   90.00
_cell.angle_beta   90.00
_cell.angle_gamma   90.00
#
_symmetry.space_group_name_H-M   'P 1'
#
loop_
_entity.id
_entity.type
_entity.pdbx_description
1 polymer ?
#
loop_
_entity_poly.entity_id
_entity_poly.type
_entity_poly.pdbx_seq_one_letter_code
_entity_poly.pdbx_strand_id
1 'polypeptide(L)'
;MRFITHYLVTGSIALALISLTVAAPAQHEARGTSQRGVQPEKVSTSRGHTQHPQRGSHPKSKGEHPHPHPHPHPHPHPQPVHHPKMQHPHPRPDHPHLPPSPHHSSTSPTPPSPTNTSPAPVTTPDPPGTLSFIDPETNKQSAKFLGEKSPDSSIGELYEMDAANPGWTLDSEGHLNARSGRSLYTQGIAISLFDPRGYVPYALGRYTCVKTGSTTQERFVLDCSATVPDRGVVNAFVICPDKDVEGDSSACQGEPTTQFLQFTLTPPLA
;
A
#
# COMPACT_ATOMS: atom_id res chain seq x y z
N MET A 1 5.34 -7.81 29.05
CA MET A 1 4.01 -7.93 29.70
C MET A 1 3.09 -6.89 29.10
N ARG A 2 1.81 -7.26 29.00
CA ARG A 2 0.77 -6.75 28.10
C ARG A 2 0.37 -5.29 28.39
N PHE A 3 0.15 -4.49 27.35
CA PHE A 3 -0.76 -3.36 27.42
C PHE A 3 -1.96 -3.63 26.52
N ILE A 4 -3.07 -3.93 27.18
CA ILE A 4 -4.42 -3.88 26.63
C ILE A 4 -4.81 -2.40 26.66
N THR A 5 -4.88 -1.76 25.51
CA THR A 5 -5.42 -0.40 25.39
C THR A 5 -6.91 -0.52 25.08
N HIS A 6 -7.75 -0.23 26.07
CA HIS A 6 -9.18 0.01 25.87
C HIS A 6 -9.37 1.42 25.29
N TYR A 7 -9.71 1.49 24.00
CA TYR A 7 -10.28 2.71 23.43
C TYR A 7 -11.78 2.74 23.75
N LEU A 8 -12.18 3.60 24.68
CA LEU A 8 -13.56 4.07 24.78
C LEU A 8 -13.80 5.03 23.61
N VAL A 9 -14.44 4.54 22.55
CA VAL A 9 -15.06 5.39 21.53
C VAL A 9 -16.49 5.65 21.98
N THR A 10 -16.71 6.78 22.64
CA THR A 10 -18.06 7.31 22.88
C THR A 10 -18.64 7.77 21.54
N GLY A 11 -19.57 6.99 21.01
CA GLY A 11 -20.29 7.27 19.79
C GLY A 11 -21.27 8.44 19.95
N SER A 12 -21.15 9.43 19.07
CA SER A 12 -22.24 10.34 18.74
C SER A 12 -22.86 9.85 17.43
N ILE A 13 -23.96 9.11 17.52
CA ILE A 13 -24.75 8.70 16.35
C ILE A 13 -25.57 9.91 15.92
N ALA A 14 -25.09 10.64 14.91
CA ALA A 14 -25.92 11.58 14.17
C ALA A 14 -26.74 10.78 13.14
N LEU A 15 -28.03 10.55 13.46
CA LEU A 15 -29.00 10.01 12.52
C LEU A 15 -29.30 11.06 11.43
N ALA A 16 -28.57 11.00 10.33
CA ALA A 16 -28.93 11.72 9.11
C ALA A 16 -30.04 10.93 8.40
N LEU A 17 -31.26 11.48 8.40
CA LEU A 17 -32.37 11.00 7.60
C LEU A 17 -32.08 11.31 6.12
N ILE A 18 -31.67 10.31 5.36
CA ILE A 18 -31.51 10.40 3.90
C ILE A 18 -32.85 10.10 3.26
N SER A 19 -33.50 11.12 2.72
CA SER A 19 -34.64 10.97 1.80
C SER A 19 -34.14 10.47 0.45
N LEU A 20 -34.44 9.21 0.10
CA LEU A 20 -34.23 8.69 -1.25
C LEU A 20 -35.36 9.19 -2.18
N THR A 21 -35.05 10.14 -3.06
CA THR A 21 -35.85 10.40 -4.25
C THR A 21 -35.41 9.45 -5.37
N VAL A 22 -36.28 8.51 -5.72
CA VAL A 22 -36.10 7.62 -6.88
C VAL A 22 -36.42 8.43 -8.15
N ALA A 23 -35.38 8.82 -8.89
CA ALA A 23 -35.55 9.36 -10.23
C ALA A 23 -35.67 8.20 -11.23
N ALA A 24 -36.79 8.14 -11.94
CA ALA A 24 -37.05 7.17 -13.00
C ALA A 24 -36.11 7.40 -14.21
N PRO A 25 -35.68 6.34 -14.93
CA PRO A 25 -34.91 6.50 -16.15
C PRO A 25 -35.82 6.98 -17.29
N ALA A 26 -35.52 8.17 -17.82
CA ALA A 26 -36.05 8.63 -19.09
C ALA A 26 -35.43 7.77 -20.21
N GLN A 27 -36.29 7.02 -20.90
CA GLN A 27 -35.98 6.37 -22.16
C GLN A 27 -35.69 7.45 -23.21
N HIS A 28 -34.47 7.48 -23.75
CA HIS A 28 -34.20 8.24 -24.97
C HIS A 28 -34.06 7.27 -26.13
N GLU A 29 -35.07 7.37 -27.00
CA GLU A 29 -35.25 6.65 -28.24
C GLU A 29 -34.12 6.93 -29.24
N ALA A 30 -33.82 5.91 -30.02
CA ALA A 30 -32.84 5.89 -31.08
C ALA A 30 -33.17 6.87 -32.22
N ARG A 31 -32.15 7.48 -32.82
CA ARG A 31 -32.21 7.88 -34.22
C ARG A 31 -30.83 7.77 -34.85
N GLY A 32 -30.69 6.80 -35.74
CA GLY A 32 -29.50 6.58 -36.54
C GLY A 32 -29.35 7.64 -37.64
N THR A 33 -28.10 7.86 -38.03
CA THR A 33 -27.76 8.33 -39.37
C THR A 33 -26.50 7.61 -39.84
N SER A 34 -26.71 6.92 -40.95
CA SER A 34 -25.71 6.33 -41.82
C SER A 34 -25.02 7.44 -42.63
N GLN A 35 -23.68 7.47 -42.62
CA GLN A 35 -22.84 8.00 -43.70
C GLN A 35 -21.60 7.11 -43.74
N ARG A 36 -21.52 6.17 -44.70
CA ARG A 36 -20.98 6.34 -46.05
C ARG A 36 -19.55 6.89 -46.01
N GLY A 37 -18.62 6.01 -46.37
CA GLY A 37 -17.19 6.19 -46.17
C GLY A 37 -16.49 7.07 -47.18
N VAL A 38 -15.22 7.34 -46.87
CA VAL A 38 -14.14 7.63 -47.80
C VAL A 38 -12.86 7.07 -47.15
N GLN A 39 -12.16 6.23 -47.89
CA GLN A 39 -10.79 5.79 -47.63
C GLN A 39 -9.85 6.54 -48.60
N PRO A 40 -8.53 6.33 -48.56
CA PRO A 40 -7.51 7.05 -47.79
C PRO A 40 -6.67 8.01 -48.67
N GLU A 41 -6.04 9.03 -48.06
CA GLU A 41 -4.91 9.72 -48.70
C GLU A 41 -3.65 9.63 -47.84
N LYS A 42 -2.63 9.01 -48.44
CA LYS A 42 -1.22 9.14 -48.11
C LYS A 42 -0.79 10.58 -48.39
N VAL A 43 -0.20 11.26 -47.42
CA VAL A 43 0.68 12.40 -47.69
C VAL A 43 2.03 12.15 -47.03
N SER A 44 3.01 12.00 -47.91
CA SER A 44 4.44 11.95 -47.66
C SER A 44 4.99 13.36 -47.88
N THR A 45 5.65 13.94 -46.89
CA THR A 45 6.51 15.13 -47.03
C THR A 45 7.48 15.11 -45.86
N SER A 46 8.75 14.74 -46.09
CA SER A 46 9.84 15.56 -46.63
C SER A 46 10.63 16.28 -45.54
N ARG A 47 11.91 15.90 -45.50
CA ARG A 47 13.11 16.60 -45.03
C ARG A 47 12.95 18.10 -44.79
N GLY A 48 13.49 18.55 -43.67
CA GLY A 48 13.88 19.94 -43.42
C GLY A 48 14.96 20.00 -42.34
N HIS A 49 16.22 20.06 -42.77
CA HIS A 49 17.34 20.48 -41.95
C HIS A 49 17.14 21.93 -41.49
N THR A 50 17.40 22.21 -40.21
CA THR A 50 17.99 23.50 -39.84
C THR A 50 18.96 23.30 -38.66
N GLN A 51 20.25 23.29 -38.99
CA GLN A 51 21.30 23.65 -38.04
C GLN A 51 21.13 25.14 -37.71
N HIS A 52 21.14 25.50 -36.44
CA HIS A 52 21.46 26.87 -36.03
C HIS A 52 22.38 26.83 -34.80
N PRO A 53 23.64 27.27 -34.91
CA PRO A 53 24.47 27.57 -33.76
C PRO A 53 24.22 29.03 -33.37
N GLN A 54 23.95 29.34 -32.11
CA GLN A 54 24.33 30.66 -31.57
C GLN A 54 24.77 30.55 -30.11
N ARG A 55 26.07 30.83 -29.94
CA ARG A 55 26.71 31.31 -28.72
C ARG A 55 25.97 32.57 -28.25
N GLY A 56 25.31 32.49 -27.09
CA GLY A 56 24.93 33.64 -26.29
C GLY A 56 25.78 33.67 -25.03
N SER A 57 26.84 34.47 -25.04
CA SER A 57 27.62 34.82 -23.86
C SER A 57 26.80 35.75 -22.97
N HIS A 58 26.30 35.24 -21.84
CA HIS A 58 25.60 36.05 -20.85
C HIS A 58 26.58 36.72 -19.86
N PRO A 59 26.31 37.97 -19.46
CA PRO A 59 27.19 38.77 -18.62
C PRO A 59 27.20 38.31 -17.16
N LYS A 60 28.38 38.46 -16.54
CA LYS A 60 28.61 38.30 -15.10
C LYS A 60 27.77 39.34 -14.33
N SER A 61 26.64 38.93 -13.77
CA SER A 61 25.98 39.70 -12.72
C SER A 61 26.78 39.55 -11.42
N LYS A 62 27.24 40.68 -10.89
CA LYS A 62 27.83 40.80 -9.56
C LYS A 62 26.75 40.46 -8.54
N GLY A 63 26.95 39.39 -7.79
CA GLY A 63 26.06 39.00 -6.70
C GLY A 63 26.16 40.02 -5.56
N GLU A 64 25.02 40.63 -5.24
CA GLU A 64 24.82 41.27 -3.94
C GLU A 64 24.66 40.16 -2.90
N HIS A 65 25.45 40.24 -1.83
CA HIS A 65 25.42 39.29 -0.74
C HIS A 65 24.08 39.39 0.00
N PRO A 66 23.29 38.30 0.12
CA PRO A 66 22.10 38.32 0.95
C PRO A 66 22.52 38.51 2.41
N HIS A 67 21.89 39.48 3.07
CA HIS A 67 22.07 39.73 4.49
C HIS A 67 21.63 38.51 5.31
N PRO A 68 22.36 38.13 6.38
CA PRO A 68 21.97 37.03 7.23
C PRO A 68 20.63 37.34 7.91
N HIS A 69 19.69 36.40 7.80
CA HIS A 69 18.41 36.49 8.49
C HIS A 69 18.61 36.43 10.02
N PRO A 70 17.81 37.19 10.80
CA PRO A 70 17.86 37.16 12.25
C PRO A 70 17.50 35.76 12.75
N HIS A 71 18.33 35.24 13.65
CA HIS A 71 18.08 33.95 14.30
C HIS A 71 16.81 34.02 15.15
N PRO A 72 15.88 33.06 15.02
CA PRO A 72 14.71 32.98 15.88
C PRO A 72 15.16 32.73 17.33
N HIS A 73 14.65 33.56 18.24
CA HIS A 73 14.89 33.40 19.67
C HIS A 73 14.36 32.07 20.18
N PRO A 74 15.10 31.37 21.07
CA PRO A 74 14.64 30.12 21.64
C PRO A 74 13.37 30.35 22.48
N HIS A 75 12.32 29.60 22.15
CA HIS A 75 11.10 29.60 22.95
C HIS A 75 11.38 28.96 24.32
N PRO A 76 10.77 29.50 25.40
CA PRO A 76 10.92 28.95 26.74
C PRO A 76 10.33 27.53 26.79
N HIS A 77 11.14 26.58 27.25
CA HIS A 77 10.70 25.22 27.52
C HIS A 77 9.59 25.21 28.59
N PRO A 78 8.46 24.52 28.35
CA PRO A 78 7.48 24.26 29.39
C PRO A 78 8.11 23.48 30.53
N GLN A 79 7.94 23.97 31.76
CA GLN A 79 8.39 23.23 32.94
C GLN A 79 7.65 21.89 33.08
N PRO A 80 8.33 20.83 33.57
CA PRO A 80 7.69 19.55 33.81
C PRO A 80 6.58 19.68 34.86
N VAL A 81 5.36 19.35 34.45
CA VAL A 81 4.22 19.26 35.38
C VAL A 81 4.45 18.04 36.27
N HIS A 82 4.68 18.28 37.56
CA HIS A 82 4.76 17.23 38.57
C HIS A 82 3.42 16.49 38.63
N HIS A 83 3.39 15.25 38.13
CA HIS A 83 2.23 14.40 38.26
C HIS A 83 2.14 13.86 39.70
N PRO A 84 0.95 13.84 40.31
CA PRO A 84 0.75 13.23 41.62
C PRO A 84 0.97 11.71 41.53
N LYS A 85 1.78 11.17 42.44
CA LYS A 85 1.97 9.72 42.65
C LYS A 85 0.61 9.05 42.87
N MET A 86 0.09 8.38 41.85
CA MET A 86 -0.98 7.40 42.05
C MET A 86 -0.38 6.18 42.75
N GLN A 87 -0.89 5.90 43.95
CA GLN A 87 -0.57 4.72 44.73
C GLN A 87 -1.06 3.49 43.97
N HIS A 88 -0.14 2.57 43.66
CA HIS A 88 -0.45 1.27 43.08
C HIS A 88 -1.28 0.44 44.08
N PRO A 89 -2.36 -0.23 43.64
CA PRO A 89 -2.97 -1.31 44.40
C PRO A 89 -2.01 -2.50 44.50
N HIS A 90 -1.87 -3.05 45.69
CA HIS A 90 -1.03 -4.21 45.99
C HIS A 90 -1.36 -5.45 45.13
N PRO A 91 -0.35 -6.24 44.75
CA PRO A 91 -0.56 -7.58 44.23
C PRO A 91 -1.12 -8.49 45.33
N ARG A 92 -2.16 -9.23 44.96
CA ARG A 92 -2.85 -10.22 45.80
C ARG A 92 -1.89 -11.42 46.03
N PRO A 93 -1.79 -11.98 47.26
CA PRO A 93 -0.88 -13.07 47.58
C PRO A 93 -1.16 -14.36 46.81
N ASP A 94 -0.07 -15.03 46.47
CA ASP A 94 0.02 -16.32 45.81
C ASP A 94 -0.85 -17.41 46.46
N HIS A 95 -1.58 -18.16 45.62
CA HIS A 95 -2.12 -19.45 45.99
C HIS A 95 -1.10 -20.55 45.66
N PRO A 96 -0.72 -21.42 46.63
CA PRO A 96 0.15 -22.55 46.36
C PRO A 96 -0.62 -23.62 45.57
N HIS A 97 -0.17 -23.90 44.35
CA HIS A 97 -0.60 -25.08 43.62
C HIS A 97 0.19 -26.31 44.11
N LEU A 98 -0.56 -27.26 44.68
CA LEU A 98 -0.12 -28.61 45.00
C LEU A 98 0.18 -29.42 43.72
N PRO A 99 1.17 -30.32 43.74
CA PRO A 99 1.41 -31.24 42.63
C PRO A 99 0.55 -32.52 42.78
N PRO A 100 0.00 -33.06 41.68
CA PRO A 100 -0.29 -34.49 41.62
C PRO A 100 0.49 -35.17 40.48
N SER A 101 1.42 -35.99 40.93
CA SER A 101 1.78 -37.36 40.52
C SER A 101 1.97 -37.76 39.04
N PRO A 102 3.01 -38.58 38.77
CA PRO A 102 3.27 -39.18 37.47
C PRO A 102 2.33 -40.38 37.23
N HIS A 103 1.53 -40.31 36.17
CA HIS A 103 0.89 -41.50 35.62
C HIS A 103 1.83 -42.15 34.60
N HIS A 104 2.44 -43.27 34.99
CA HIS A 104 3.07 -44.22 34.08
C HIS A 104 1.98 -44.93 33.29
N SER A 105 1.70 -44.45 32.07
CA SER A 105 0.93 -45.20 31.09
C SER A 105 1.87 -46.03 30.22
N SER A 106 1.73 -47.34 30.38
CA SER A 106 2.40 -48.40 29.65
C SER A 106 2.36 -48.18 28.12
N THR A 107 3.53 -48.09 27.50
CA THR A 107 3.72 -48.11 26.05
C THR A 107 3.44 -49.51 25.52
N SER A 108 2.27 -49.70 24.91
CA SER A 108 2.06 -50.77 23.95
C SER A 108 2.63 -50.30 22.60
N PRO A 109 3.50 -51.06 21.92
CA PRO A 109 4.04 -50.67 20.63
C PRO A 109 2.92 -50.73 19.58
N THR A 110 2.32 -49.58 19.28
CA THR A 110 1.48 -49.42 18.10
C THR A 110 2.34 -49.72 16.87
N PRO A 111 1.94 -50.65 15.98
CA PRO A 111 2.61 -50.87 14.71
C PRO A 111 2.75 -49.53 13.97
N PRO A 112 3.86 -49.27 13.25
CA PRO A 112 3.98 -48.07 12.45
C PRO A 112 2.81 -48.04 11.47
N SER A 113 1.82 -47.18 11.76
CA SER A 113 0.73 -46.91 10.84
C SER A 113 1.40 -46.41 9.55
N PRO A 114 1.04 -46.95 8.37
CA PRO A 114 1.64 -46.51 7.13
C PRO A 114 1.52 -44.99 7.09
N THR A 115 2.66 -44.32 7.03
CA THR A 115 2.73 -42.87 6.88
C THR A 115 2.02 -42.59 5.57
N ASN A 116 0.73 -42.28 5.66
CA ASN A 116 -0.08 -41.85 4.56
C ASN A 116 0.39 -40.42 4.31
N THR A 117 1.51 -40.32 3.58
CA THR A 117 2.08 -39.08 3.11
C THR A 117 1.08 -38.52 2.12
N SER A 118 0.01 -37.92 2.64
CA SER A 118 -0.93 -37.14 1.86
C SER A 118 -0.07 -36.14 1.10
N PRO A 119 -0.05 -36.19 -0.25
CA PRO A 119 0.71 -35.25 -1.04
C PRO A 119 0.41 -33.85 -0.52
N ALA A 120 1.46 -33.07 -0.23
CA ALA A 120 1.27 -31.69 0.15
C ALA A 120 0.34 -31.05 -0.89
N PRO A 121 -0.73 -30.35 -0.47
CA PRO A 121 -1.63 -29.71 -1.42
C PRO A 121 -0.78 -28.85 -2.35
N VAL A 122 -0.88 -29.13 -3.66
CA VAL A 122 -0.16 -28.36 -4.67
C VAL A 122 -0.76 -26.96 -4.64
N THR A 123 -0.04 -26.02 -4.05
CA THR A 123 -0.44 -24.61 -4.03
C THR A 123 -0.22 -24.05 -5.44
N THR A 124 -1.27 -24.05 -6.26
CA THR A 124 -1.21 -23.38 -7.56
C THR A 124 -0.96 -21.89 -7.33
N PRO A 125 0.04 -21.28 -7.99
CA PRO A 125 0.28 -19.85 -7.88
C PRO A 125 -0.97 -19.05 -8.26
N ASP A 126 -1.21 -17.96 -7.56
CA ASP A 126 -2.32 -17.07 -7.91
C ASP A 126 -2.10 -16.47 -9.30
N PRO A 127 -3.16 -16.34 -10.12
CA PRO A 127 -3.02 -15.72 -11.43
C PRO A 127 -2.54 -14.28 -11.27
N PRO A 128 -1.70 -13.79 -12.20
CA PRO A 128 -1.32 -12.39 -12.22
C PRO A 128 -2.56 -11.53 -12.38
N GLY A 129 -2.55 -10.35 -11.78
CA GLY A 129 -3.67 -9.43 -11.84
C GLY A 129 -3.26 -7.98 -11.77
N THR A 130 -4.28 -7.16 -11.79
CA THR A 130 -4.19 -5.71 -11.68
C THR A 130 -4.38 -5.29 -10.23
N LEU A 131 -3.39 -4.62 -9.66
CA LEU A 131 -3.44 -4.12 -8.29
C LEU A 131 -4.14 -2.75 -8.25
N SER A 132 -5.11 -2.60 -7.36
CA SER A 132 -5.91 -1.38 -7.15
C SER A 132 -6.26 -1.24 -5.67
N PHE A 133 -7.02 -0.21 -5.28
CA PHE A 133 -7.50 -0.04 -3.90
C PHE A 133 -8.99 0.30 -3.86
N ILE A 134 -9.58 0.13 -2.69
CA ILE A 134 -10.96 0.55 -2.41
C ILE A 134 -10.90 1.95 -1.80
N ASP A 135 -11.52 2.91 -2.47
CA ASP A 135 -11.67 4.25 -1.95
C ASP A 135 -12.62 4.20 -0.74
N PRO A 136 -12.19 4.64 0.46
CA PRO A 136 -12.96 4.47 1.68
C PRO A 136 -14.21 5.35 1.71
N GLU A 137 -14.21 6.50 1.03
CA GLU A 137 -15.33 7.45 1.05
C GLU A 137 -16.46 6.97 0.14
N THR A 138 -16.10 6.50 -1.05
CA THR A 138 -17.06 6.08 -2.06
C THR A 138 -17.39 4.59 -1.98
N ASN A 139 -16.56 3.80 -1.28
CA ASN A 139 -16.55 2.33 -1.32
C ASN A 139 -16.51 1.78 -2.75
N LYS A 140 -16.02 2.59 -3.69
CA LYS A 140 -15.83 2.19 -5.08
C LYS A 140 -14.38 1.77 -5.26
N GLN A 141 -14.15 0.82 -6.15
CA GLN A 141 -12.81 0.59 -6.62
C GLN A 141 -12.35 1.82 -7.39
N SER A 142 -11.31 2.45 -6.87
CA SER A 142 -10.58 3.42 -7.66
C SER A 142 -9.51 2.62 -8.40
N ALA A 143 -9.65 2.53 -9.71
CA ALA A 143 -8.70 1.83 -10.59
C ALA A 143 -7.40 2.64 -10.75
N LYS A 144 -6.95 3.34 -9.71
CA LYS A 144 -5.61 3.89 -9.70
C LYS A 144 -4.68 2.74 -9.40
N PHE A 145 -4.12 2.24 -10.50
CA PHE A 145 -3.20 1.13 -10.50
C PHE A 145 -2.00 1.46 -9.58
N LEU A 146 -1.38 0.42 -9.02
CA LEU A 146 0.00 0.41 -8.56
C LEU A 146 0.83 -0.34 -9.60
N GLY A 147 2.06 0.06 -9.90
CA GLY A 147 2.71 -0.40 -11.11
C GLY A 147 4.07 0.23 -11.28
N GLU A 148 4.80 -0.32 -12.24
CA GLU A 148 6.25 -0.35 -12.20
C GLU A 148 6.85 0.58 -13.25
N LYS A 149 7.76 1.47 -12.81
CA LYS A 149 8.52 2.34 -13.70
C LYS A 149 9.60 1.54 -14.44
N SER A 150 9.91 1.98 -15.66
CA SER A 150 11.07 1.52 -16.42
C SER A 150 12.36 1.60 -15.57
N PRO A 151 13.25 0.59 -15.63
CA PRO A 151 14.44 0.47 -14.79
C PRO A 151 15.54 1.54 -15.00
N ASP A 152 15.33 2.53 -15.87
CA ASP A 152 16.36 3.55 -16.18
C ASP A 152 16.60 4.57 -15.07
N SER A 153 15.77 4.66 -14.02
CA SER A 153 16.06 5.48 -12.83
C SER A 153 16.83 4.68 -11.79
N SER A 154 18.08 5.07 -11.55
CA SER A 154 19.10 4.27 -10.87
C SER A 154 18.79 3.90 -9.41
N ILE A 155 17.79 4.50 -8.76
CA ILE A 155 17.45 4.20 -7.36
C ILE A 155 15.95 4.43 -7.13
N GLY A 156 15.24 3.35 -6.78
CA GLY A 156 14.13 3.36 -5.80
C GLY A 156 12.84 4.17 -6.03
N GLU A 157 12.69 4.95 -7.09
CA GLU A 157 11.52 5.83 -7.26
C GLU A 157 10.32 5.10 -7.91
N LEU A 158 9.22 4.92 -7.17
CA LEU A 158 7.92 4.50 -7.71
C LEU A 158 7.22 5.71 -8.34
N TYR A 159 7.23 5.84 -9.67
CA TYR A 159 6.48 6.90 -10.34
C TYR A 159 5.86 6.47 -11.67
N GLU A 160 4.60 6.87 -11.80
CA GLU A 160 3.66 6.91 -12.94
C GLU A 160 3.48 5.63 -13.76
N MET A 161 2.22 5.18 -13.85
CA MET A 161 1.88 3.88 -14.41
C MET A 161 1.22 3.90 -15.77
N ASP A 162 1.74 2.99 -16.59
CA ASP A 162 1.10 2.50 -17.79
C ASP A 162 0.03 1.44 -17.41
N ALA A 163 -1.24 1.81 -17.58
CA ALA A 163 -2.39 0.92 -17.35
C ALA A 163 -2.38 -0.34 -18.26
N ALA A 164 -1.50 -0.39 -19.27
CA ALA A 164 -1.46 -1.48 -20.24
C ALA A 164 -0.75 -2.76 -19.74
N ASN A 165 -0.07 -2.76 -18.59
CA ASN A 165 0.74 -3.91 -18.14
C ASN A 165 0.35 -4.43 -16.74
N PRO A 166 -0.80 -5.12 -16.59
CA PRO A 166 -1.13 -5.82 -15.35
C PRO A 166 -0.18 -7.00 -15.14
N GLY A 167 0.35 -7.17 -13.92
CA GLY A 167 1.30 -8.23 -13.64
C GLY A 167 1.69 -8.40 -12.18
N TRP A 168 0.83 -7.99 -11.26
CA TRP A 168 1.07 -8.27 -9.84
C TRP A 168 0.66 -9.70 -9.51
N THR A 169 1.47 -10.37 -8.71
CA THR A 169 1.24 -11.73 -8.24
C THR A 169 1.40 -11.77 -6.73
N LEU A 170 0.74 -12.74 -6.10
CA LEU A 170 0.94 -13.08 -4.70
C LEU A 170 1.71 -14.41 -4.67
N ASP A 171 2.89 -14.43 -4.05
CA ASP A 171 3.64 -15.69 -3.88
C ASP A 171 3.05 -16.58 -2.77
N SER A 172 3.59 -17.79 -2.61
CA SER A 172 3.14 -18.76 -1.60
C SER A 172 3.29 -18.26 -0.16
N GLU A 173 4.16 -17.28 0.06
CA GLU A 173 4.38 -16.65 1.36
C GLU A 173 3.51 -15.39 1.57
N GLY A 174 2.70 -15.02 0.58
CA GLY A 174 1.82 -13.86 0.64
C GLY A 174 2.52 -12.54 0.28
N HIS A 175 3.71 -12.55 -0.32
CA HIS A 175 4.33 -11.30 -0.75
C HIS A 175 3.80 -10.85 -2.10
N LEU A 176 3.61 -9.54 -2.21
CA LEU A 176 3.15 -8.89 -3.42
C LEU A 176 4.33 -8.60 -4.35
N ASN A 177 4.36 -9.29 -5.50
CA ASN A 177 5.43 -9.21 -6.48
C ASN A 177 4.94 -8.57 -7.76
N ALA A 178 5.65 -7.55 -8.22
CA ALA A 178 5.44 -6.95 -9.53
C ALA A 178 5.88 -7.91 -10.64
N ARG A 179 5.54 -7.59 -11.89
CA ARG A 179 5.85 -8.43 -13.06
C ARG A 179 7.35 -8.64 -13.26
N SER A 180 8.16 -7.66 -12.88
CA SER A 180 9.63 -7.78 -12.90
C SER A 180 10.19 -8.81 -11.93
N GLY A 181 9.37 -9.36 -11.03
CA GLY A 181 9.80 -10.20 -9.92
C GLY A 181 10.26 -9.42 -8.68
N ARG A 182 10.19 -8.08 -8.71
CA ARG A 182 10.47 -7.23 -7.55
C ARG A 182 9.29 -7.26 -6.59
N SER A 183 9.58 -7.20 -5.29
CA SER A 183 8.56 -7.17 -4.23
C SER A 183 8.38 -5.77 -3.67
N LEU A 184 7.21 -5.53 -3.09
CA LEU A 184 6.90 -4.27 -2.42
C LEU A 184 7.48 -4.24 -0.99
N TYR A 185 8.21 -3.16 -0.68
CA TYR A 185 8.81 -2.88 0.62
C TYR A 185 8.42 -1.48 1.09
N THR A 186 8.64 -1.21 2.38
CA THR A 186 8.48 0.11 2.98
C THR A 186 9.50 0.35 4.10
N GLN A 187 9.86 1.62 4.28
CA GLN A 187 10.56 2.11 5.48
C GLN A 187 9.60 2.75 6.49
N GLY A 188 8.29 2.56 6.30
CA GLY A 188 7.21 3.14 7.08
C GLY A 188 6.86 4.60 6.75
N ILE A 189 7.50 5.18 5.74
CA ILE A 189 7.11 6.47 5.15
C ILE A 189 6.88 6.27 3.65
N ALA A 190 7.95 5.90 2.94
CA ALA A 190 7.90 5.65 1.52
C ALA A 190 7.76 4.17 1.21
N ILE A 191 7.11 3.84 0.09
CA ILE A 191 7.11 2.49 -0.47
C ILE A 191 8.13 2.38 -1.60
N SER A 192 8.64 1.16 -1.82
CA SER A 192 9.70 0.91 -2.80
C SER A 192 9.63 -0.51 -3.33
N LEU A 193 10.03 -0.72 -4.59
CA LEU A 193 10.19 -2.05 -5.16
C LEU A 193 11.64 -2.51 -5.05
N PHE A 194 11.89 -3.73 -4.59
CA PHE A 194 13.24 -4.31 -4.55
C PHE A 194 13.25 -5.73 -5.11
N ASP A 195 14.36 -6.11 -5.75
CA ASP A 195 14.60 -7.51 -6.11
C ASP A 195 14.80 -8.31 -4.80
N PRO A 196 13.94 -9.31 -4.51
CA PRO A 196 14.06 -10.10 -3.29
C PRO A 196 15.35 -10.95 -3.22
N ARG A 197 16.06 -11.12 -4.35
CA ARG A 197 17.35 -11.82 -4.41
C ARG A 197 18.54 -10.86 -4.32
N GLY A 198 18.29 -9.57 -4.41
CA GLY A 198 19.31 -8.51 -4.35
C GLY A 198 19.60 -8.05 -2.93
N TYR A 199 20.42 -7.00 -2.82
CA TYR A 199 20.63 -6.31 -1.56
C TYR A 199 19.37 -5.50 -1.20
N VAL A 200 18.70 -5.89 -0.12
CA VAL A 200 17.61 -5.14 0.50
C VAL A 200 18.15 -4.46 1.76
N PRO A 201 18.04 -3.13 1.90
CA PRO A 201 18.45 -2.46 3.13
C PRO A 201 17.73 -3.03 4.35
N TYR A 202 18.48 -3.29 5.44
CA TYR A 202 17.95 -3.90 6.67
C TYR A 202 16.82 -3.10 7.34
N ALA A 203 16.67 -1.82 7.02
CA ALA A 203 15.65 -0.94 7.58
C ALA A 203 14.28 -1.06 6.88
N LEU A 204 14.13 -1.96 5.89
CA LEU A 204 12.88 -2.12 5.14
C LEU A 204 12.09 -3.33 5.60
N GLY A 205 10.77 -3.14 5.73
CA GLY A 205 9.81 -4.23 5.86
C GLY A 205 9.26 -4.63 4.48
N ARG A 206 9.26 -5.92 4.17
CA ARG A 206 8.55 -6.46 3.00
C ARG A 206 7.06 -6.53 3.32
N TYR A 207 6.19 -6.12 2.39
CA TYR A 207 4.76 -6.31 2.58
C TYR A 207 4.38 -7.78 2.41
N THR A 208 3.63 -8.27 3.39
CA THR A 208 2.94 -9.56 3.38
C THR A 208 1.45 -9.29 3.36
N CYS A 209 0.76 -9.92 2.42
CA CYS A 209 -0.64 -9.73 2.12
C CYS A 209 -1.40 -11.03 2.35
N VAL A 210 -2.58 -10.92 2.97
CA VAL A 210 -3.50 -12.03 3.16
C VAL A 210 -4.80 -11.77 2.42
N LYS A 211 -5.35 -12.79 1.75
CA LYS A 211 -6.68 -12.71 1.16
C LYS A 211 -7.72 -12.65 2.28
N THR A 212 -8.55 -11.63 2.24
CA THR A 212 -9.67 -11.46 3.17
C THR A 212 -10.87 -12.32 2.74
N GLY A 213 -11.83 -12.52 3.65
CA GLY A 213 -13.08 -13.22 3.36
C GLY A 213 -13.97 -12.54 2.31
N SER A 214 -13.66 -11.29 1.93
CA SER A 214 -14.34 -10.54 0.87
C SER A 214 -13.84 -10.89 -0.54
N THR A 215 -12.90 -11.82 -0.65
CA THR A 215 -12.31 -12.29 -1.91
C THR A 215 -13.32 -13.09 -2.74
N THR A 216 -13.44 -12.76 -4.03
CA THR A 216 -14.21 -13.50 -5.04
C THR A 216 -13.27 -14.09 -6.11
N GLN A 217 -13.81 -14.93 -7.01
CA GLN A 217 -13.05 -15.50 -8.14
C GLN A 217 -12.49 -14.42 -9.08
N GLU A 218 -13.21 -13.31 -9.22
CA GLU A 218 -12.86 -12.20 -10.12
C GLU A 218 -12.02 -11.13 -9.41
N ARG A 219 -11.93 -11.17 -8.08
CA ARG A 219 -11.31 -10.11 -7.29
C ARG A 219 -10.81 -10.60 -5.95
N PHE A 220 -9.52 -10.51 -5.73
CA PHE A 220 -8.92 -10.79 -4.44
C PHE A 220 -8.82 -9.50 -3.62
N VAL A 221 -9.37 -9.49 -2.41
CA VAL A 221 -9.26 -8.35 -1.50
C VAL A 221 -8.15 -8.66 -0.50
N LEU A 222 -7.09 -7.86 -0.50
CA LEU A 222 -5.85 -8.12 0.21
C LEU A 222 -5.70 -7.16 1.40
N ASP A 223 -5.43 -7.72 2.57
CA ASP A 223 -4.96 -6.99 3.74
C ASP A 223 -3.44 -7.14 3.83
N CYS A 224 -2.72 -6.03 3.64
CA CYS A 224 -1.28 -6.02 3.48
C CYS A 224 -0.61 -5.28 4.63
N SER A 225 0.42 -5.89 5.21
CA SER A 225 1.20 -5.28 6.28
C SER A 225 2.68 -5.56 6.12
N ALA A 226 3.52 -4.64 6.59
CA ALA A 226 4.95 -4.80 6.67
C ALA A 226 5.42 -4.53 8.09
N THR A 227 6.40 -5.29 8.58
CA THR A 227 7.07 -4.98 9.85
C THR A 227 8.37 -4.26 9.56
N VAL A 228 8.46 -3.01 9.98
CA VAL A 228 9.63 -2.14 9.77
C VAL A 228 10.38 -1.99 11.09
N PRO A 229 11.72 -2.16 11.11
CA PRO A 229 12.52 -1.85 12.29
C PRO A 229 12.23 -0.43 12.80
N ASP A 230 12.14 -0.26 14.12
CA ASP A 230 11.89 1.01 14.82
C ASP A 230 10.52 1.69 14.59
N ARG A 231 9.73 1.27 13.59
CA ARG A 231 8.38 1.80 13.33
C ARG A 231 7.26 0.81 13.61
N GLY A 232 7.56 -0.48 13.70
CA GLY A 232 6.56 -1.52 13.96
C GLY A 232 5.79 -1.91 12.71
N VAL A 233 4.49 -2.18 12.86
CA VAL A 233 3.64 -2.67 11.77
C VAL A 233 3.06 -1.50 10.98
N VAL A 234 3.22 -1.53 9.66
CA VAL A 234 2.70 -0.55 8.71
C VAL A 234 1.75 -1.26 7.76
N ASN A 235 0.49 -0.83 7.73
CA ASN A 235 -0.59 -1.43 6.93
C ASN A 235 -1.51 -0.37 6.29
N ALA A 236 -1.08 0.89 6.32
CA ALA A 236 -1.78 1.99 5.66
C ALA A 236 -0.97 2.48 4.47
N PHE A 237 -1.69 3.07 3.54
CA PHE A 237 -1.14 3.69 2.34
C PHE A 237 -1.87 5.00 2.10
N VAL A 238 -1.19 5.94 1.46
CA VAL A 238 -1.75 7.24 1.11
C VAL A 238 -1.54 7.52 -0.37
N ILE A 239 -2.39 8.35 -0.95
CA ILE A 239 -2.20 8.90 -2.29
C ILE A 239 -1.86 10.37 -2.16
N CYS A 240 -0.64 10.73 -2.51
CA CYS A 240 -0.15 12.10 -2.44
C CYS A 240 -0.78 12.98 -3.55
N PRO A 241 -0.73 14.32 -3.44
CA PRO A 241 -1.28 15.24 -4.44
C PRO A 241 -0.74 15.06 -5.86
N ASP A 242 0.55 14.74 -5.96
CA ASP A 242 1.31 14.37 -7.17
C ASP A 242 0.92 13.01 -7.76
N LYS A 243 -0.01 12.31 -7.13
CA LYS A 243 -0.61 11.02 -7.53
C LYS A 243 0.20 9.79 -7.14
N ASP A 244 1.29 9.95 -6.41
CA ASP A 244 2.07 8.83 -5.89
C ASP A 244 1.35 8.10 -4.78
N VAL A 245 1.74 6.84 -4.60
CA VAL A 245 1.30 6.04 -3.47
C VAL A 245 2.47 5.91 -2.51
N GLU A 246 2.21 6.24 -1.24
CA GLU A 246 3.21 6.17 -0.19
C GLU A 246 2.69 5.39 1.01
N GLY A 247 3.59 5.05 1.94
CA GLY A 247 3.24 4.31 3.16
C GLY A 247 2.66 5.19 4.27
N ASP A 248 2.93 6.50 4.23
CA ASP A 248 2.48 7.47 5.24
C ASP A 248 2.32 8.88 4.66
N SER A 249 1.44 9.70 5.23
CA SER A 249 1.19 11.07 4.76
C SER A 249 2.41 12.00 4.89
N SER A 250 3.35 11.70 5.79
CA SER A 250 4.60 12.47 5.91
C SER A 250 5.54 12.35 4.71
N ALA A 251 5.30 11.38 3.81
CA ALA A 251 5.99 11.27 2.53
C ALA A 251 5.52 12.34 1.52
N CYS A 252 4.27 12.81 1.65
CA CYS A 252 3.65 13.66 0.66
C CYS A 252 4.12 15.11 0.75
N GLN A 253 4.31 15.75 -0.40
CA GLN A 253 4.48 17.21 -0.49
C GLN A 253 3.10 17.92 -0.45
N GLY A 254 2.39 17.76 0.67
CA GLY A 254 1.05 18.32 0.89
C GLY A 254 0.11 17.30 1.54
N GLU A 255 -1.15 17.70 1.73
CA GLU A 255 -2.15 16.83 2.32
C GLU A 255 -2.47 15.65 1.39
N PRO A 256 -2.49 14.40 1.90
CA PRO A 256 -2.84 13.25 1.09
C PRO A 256 -4.27 13.38 0.56
N THR A 257 -4.45 13.01 -0.71
CA THR A 257 -5.77 13.02 -1.37
C THR A 257 -6.66 11.87 -0.93
N THR A 258 -6.06 10.75 -0.50
CA THR A 258 -6.79 9.60 0.02
C THR A 258 -5.89 8.78 0.92
N GLN A 259 -6.48 8.07 1.86
CA GLN A 259 -5.82 7.04 2.66
C GLN A 259 -6.59 5.72 2.49
N PHE A 260 -5.89 4.61 2.40
CA PHE A 260 -6.52 3.29 2.27
C PHE A 260 -5.70 2.21 2.99
N LEU A 261 -6.37 1.11 3.33
CA LEU A 261 -5.79 0.01 4.11
C LEU A 261 -5.72 -1.32 3.34
N GLN A 262 -6.47 -1.42 2.24
CA GLN A 262 -6.63 -2.68 1.50
C GLN A 262 -6.34 -2.47 0.03
N PHE A 263 -5.70 -3.48 -0.54
CA PHE A 263 -5.57 -3.60 -1.98
C PHE A 263 -6.60 -4.56 -2.54
N THR A 264 -6.85 -4.44 -3.84
CA THR A 264 -7.56 -5.44 -4.62
C THR A 264 -6.69 -5.90 -5.77
N LEU A 265 -6.59 -7.22 -5.96
CA LEU A 265 -5.93 -7.83 -7.11
C LEU A 265 -6.99 -8.46 -8.00
N THR A 266 -7.14 -7.92 -9.22
CA THR A 266 -8.17 -8.35 -10.18
C THR A 266 -7.49 -9.15 -11.30
N PRO A 267 -7.70 -10.47 -11.40
CA PRO A 267 -7.18 -11.27 -12.52
C PRO A 267 -7.75 -10.81 -13.86
N PRO A 268 -7.04 -11.01 -14.99
CA PRO A 268 -7.60 -10.77 -16.31
C PRO A 268 -8.79 -11.72 -16.55
N LEU A 269 -9.84 -11.20 -17.20
CA LEU A 269 -10.96 -12.02 -17.67
C LEU A 269 -10.42 -13.05 -18.68
N ALA A 270 -10.67 -14.33 -18.42
CA ALA A 270 -10.29 -15.45 -19.28
C ALA A 270 -11.12 -15.52 -20.56
#